data_AF-A0A949A107-F1
#
_entry.id   AF-A0A949A107-F1
#
_cell.length_a   1.000
_cell.length_b   1.000
_cell.length_c   1.000
_cell.angle_alpha   90.00
_cell.angle_beta   90.00
_cell.angle_gamma   90.00
#
_symmetry.space_group_name_H-M   'P 1'
#
loop_
_entity.id
_entity.type
_entity.pdbx_description
1 polymer ?
#
loop_
_entity_poly.entity_id
_entity_poly.type
_entity_poly.pdbx_seq_one_letter_code
_entity_poly.pdbx_strand_id
1 'polypeptide(L)'
;MISIEKFVDIRERFGHFASWAIWADEVKNPKDNIDNLSVLNPDLNPSLLKTLHGNSILLGLNISRRIERPLGNFHDPRPMATDFKIRYALKDTSYWGSYMTDILKDFEEKVSGRLMSFLRSNKDFERDNIRKLREEIEFLGFSNPVLVTFGKDAEKIAKRNLCKEFQIVGIPHYANYISKENYRMQVCGQLPKIPINKNAEPVFSS
;
A
#
# COMPACT_ATOMS: atom_id res chain seq x y z
N MET A 1 14.57 9.32 2.59
CA MET A 1 14.48 9.11 4.05
C MET A 1 13.37 10.00 4.56
N ILE A 2 12.47 9.48 5.39
CA ILE A 2 11.37 10.24 5.96
C ILE A 2 11.82 10.76 7.33
N SER A 3 11.52 12.01 7.68
CA SER A 3 11.80 12.53 9.02
C SER A 3 10.80 11.99 10.04
N ILE A 4 11.15 11.99 11.33
CA ILE A 4 10.23 11.52 12.38
C ILE A 4 8.97 12.39 12.43
N GLU A 5 9.11 13.71 12.29
CA GLU A 5 8.00 14.66 12.26
C GLU A 5 7.07 14.35 11.10
N LYS A 6 7.63 14.12 9.90
CA LYS A 6 6.84 13.79 8.72
C LYS A 6 6.11 12.46 8.87
N PHE A 7 6.75 11.47 9.48
CA PHE A 7 6.13 10.17 9.76
C PHE A 7 4.94 10.31 10.73
N VAL A 8 5.11 11.08 11.81
CA VAL A 8 4.05 11.36 12.79
C VAL A 8 2.87 12.07 12.13
N ASP A 9 3.13 13.11 11.33
CA ASP A 9 2.10 13.85 10.60
C ASP A 9 1.28 12.95 9.66
N ILE A 10 1.96 12.07 8.91
CA ILE A 10 1.30 11.11 8.01
C ILE A 10 0.44 10.15 8.81
N ARG A 11 0.97 9.59 9.91
CA ARG A 11 0.25 8.67 10.79
C ARG A 11 -1.01 9.31 11.36
N GLU A 12 -0.94 10.54 11.83
CA GLU A 12 -2.07 11.24 12.46
C GLU A 12 -3.15 11.61 11.44
N ARG A 13 -2.77 12.07 10.25
CA ARG A 13 -3.74 12.46 9.22
C ARG A 13 -4.36 11.29 8.49
N PHE A 14 -3.55 10.28 8.16
CA PHE A 14 -3.90 9.25 7.18
C PHE A 14 -3.87 7.82 7.74
N GLY A 15 -3.39 7.61 8.96
CA GLY A 15 -3.20 6.27 9.52
C GLY A 15 -4.47 5.42 9.61
N HIS A 16 -5.66 6.01 9.61
CA HIS A 16 -6.92 5.26 9.60
C HIS A 16 -7.36 4.77 8.22
N PHE A 17 -6.56 5.00 7.17
CA PHE A 17 -6.82 4.49 5.82
C PHE A 17 -5.56 4.18 5.02
N ALA A 18 -4.39 4.48 5.56
CA ALA A 18 -3.11 4.23 4.94
C ALA A 18 -2.19 3.42 5.85
N SER A 19 -1.15 2.86 5.27
CA SER A 19 -0.04 2.21 5.96
C SER A 19 1.22 2.21 5.10
N TRP A 20 2.17 1.35 5.43
CA TRP A 20 3.44 1.18 4.73
C TRP A 20 3.67 -0.30 4.42
N ALA A 21 4.37 -0.57 3.33
CA ALA A 21 4.70 -1.91 2.89
C ALA A 21 5.86 -2.51 3.73
N ILE A 22 5.66 -2.63 5.04
CA ILE A 22 6.60 -3.21 6.00
C ILE A 22 5.81 -4.06 6.99
N TRP A 23 6.20 -5.31 7.15
CA TRP A 23 5.60 -6.23 8.11
C TRP A 23 6.68 -6.91 8.96
N ALA A 24 6.30 -7.38 10.14
CA ALA A 24 7.14 -8.31 10.90
C ALA A 24 7.32 -9.62 10.13
N ASP A 25 8.38 -10.37 10.46
CA ASP A 25 8.62 -11.67 9.85
C ASP A 25 7.60 -12.73 10.29
N GLU A 26 7.33 -13.69 9.40
CA GLU A 26 6.64 -14.94 9.76
C GLU A 26 7.53 -15.81 10.64
N VAL A 27 6.89 -16.63 11.48
CA VAL A 27 7.59 -17.62 12.30
C VAL A 27 7.40 -19.03 11.73
N LYS A 28 6.16 -19.50 11.68
CA LYS A 28 5.79 -20.84 11.23
C LYS A 28 4.75 -20.81 10.11
N ASN A 29 3.73 -19.96 10.24
CA ASN A 29 2.67 -19.83 9.25
C ASN A 29 2.85 -18.54 8.44
N PRO A 30 2.43 -18.54 7.16
CA PRO A 30 2.51 -17.34 6.33
C PRO A 30 1.77 -16.13 6.89
N LYS A 31 0.85 -16.30 7.85
CA LYS A 31 0.05 -15.21 8.44
C LYS A 31 0.57 -14.72 9.79
N ASP A 32 1.60 -15.37 10.33
CA ASP A 32 2.17 -14.98 11.62
C ASP A 32 2.63 -13.52 11.56
N ASN A 33 2.32 -12.75 12.61
CA ASN A 33 2.70 -11.36 12.81
C ASN A 33 2.27 -10.35 11.73
N ILE A 34 1.29 -10.68 10.87
CA ILE A 34 0.81 -9.75 9.84
C ILE A 34 0.25 -8.45 10.42
N ASP A 35 -0.37 -8.52 11.59
CA ASP A 35 -0.97 -7.40 12.28
C ASP A 35 -0.05 -6.76 13.34
N ASN A 36 1.23 -7.20 13.40
CA ASN A 36 2.19 -6.66 14.35
C ASN A 36 2.66 -5.27 13.91
N LEU A 37 1.94 -4.24 14.33
CA LEU A 37 2.24 -2.84 14.02
C LEU A 37 3.46 -2.28 14.77
N SER A 38 4.12 -3.03 15.65
CA SER A 38 5.34 -2.55 16.33
C SER A 38 6.48 -2.29 15.34
N VAL A 39 6.48 -2.93 14.17
CA VAL A 39 7.43 -2.66 13.09
C VAL A 39 7.28 -1.26 12.49
N LEU A 40 6.12 -0.64 12.69
CA LEU A 40 5.82 0.74 12.29
C LEU A 40 5.97 1.71 13.47
N ASN A 41 6.61 1.30 14.57
CA ASN A 41 6.98 2.19 15.67
C ASN A 41 8.48 2.58 15.53
N PRO A 42 8.81 3.86 15.26
CA PRO A 42 10.21 4.32 15.18
C PRO A 42 11.04 4.05 16.44
N ASP A 43 10.42 4.02 17.63
CA ASP A 43 11.12 3.75 18.89
C ASP A 43 11.51 2.27 19.04
N LEU A 44 10.74 1.36 18.44
CA LEU A 44 10.97 -0.09 18.48
C LEU A 44 11.71 -0.60 17.24
N ASN A 45 11.65 0.16 16.14
CA ASN A 45 12.29 -0.15 14.86
C ASN A 45 13.14 1.05 14.38
N PRO A 46 14.40 1.17 14.84
CA PRO A 46 15.27 2.31 14.52
C PRO A 46 15.62 2.45 13.03
N SER A 47 15.45 1.38 12.23
CA SER A 47 15.70 1.43 10.78
C SER A 47 14.47 1.88 9.99
N LEU A 48 13.29 1.94 10.59
CA LEU A 48 12.01 2.23 9.95
C LEU A 48 12.09 3.45 9.02
N LEU A 49 12.49 4.61 9.55
CA LEU A 49 12.52 5.87 8.80
C LEU A 49 13.51 5.87 7.62
N LYS A 50 14.52 4.99 7.66
CA LYS A 50 15.46 4.76 6.55
C LYS A 50 14.88 3.83 5.49
N THR A 51 14.06 2.87 5.90
CA THR A 51 13.36 1.94 5.01
C THR A 51 12.20 2.61 4.27
N LEU A 52 11.44 3.49 4.93
CA LEU A 52 10.29 4.15 4.32
C LEU A 52 10.71 5.08 3.17
N HIS A 53 9.98 5.01 2.07
CA HIS A 53 10.29 5.80 0.89
C HIS A 53 9.05 6.16 0.04
N GLY A 54 9.26 7.18 -0.79
CA GLY A 54 8.25 7.73 -1.70
C GLY A 54 8.36 7.29 -3.15
N ASN A 55 9.30 6.41 -3.50
CA ASN A 55 9.53 6.04 -4.90
C ASN A 55 8.32 5.32 -5.54
N SER A 56 7.45 4.73 -4.72
CA SER A 56 6.20 4.11 -5.15
C SER A 56 5.12 4.26 -4.08
N ILE A 57 3.87 4.27 -4.52
CA ILE A 57 2.69 4.26 -3.68
C ILE A 57 1.79 3.11 -4.15
N LEU A 58 1.41 2.22 -3.23
CA LEU A 58 0.55 1.09 -3.53
C LEU A 58 -0.91 1.45 -3.22
N LEU A 59 -1.78 1.20 -4.17
CA LEU A 59 -3.16 1.65 -4.19
C LEU A 59 -4.12 0.45 -4.17
N GLY A 60 -4.81 0.28 -3.06
CA GLY A 60 -6.02 -0.54 -2.99
C GLY A 60 -7.21 0.18 -3.62
N LEU A 61 -8.30 -0.55 -3.83
CA LEU A 61 -9.52 0.03 -4.42
C LEU A 61 -10.28 0.87 -3.38
N ASN A 62 -10.61 0.25 -2.25
CA ASN A 62 -11.39 0.84 -1.17
C ASN A 62 -11.15 0.08 0.14
N ILE A 63 -11.33 0.78 1.24
CA ILE A 63 -11.25 0.22 2.58
C ILE A 63 -12.38 -0.81 2.79
N SER A 64 -12.03 -2.02 3.19
CA SER A 64 -13.02 -3.11 3.38
C SER A 64 -13.81 -3.03 4.69
N ARG A 65 -13.34 -2.21 5.65
CA ARG A 65 -13.88 -2.01 7.01
C ARG A 65 -13.18 -0.83 7.71
N ARG A 66 -13.80 -0.25 8.72
CA ARG A 66 -13.14 0.68 9.64
C ARG A 66 -11.79 0.15 10.17
N ILE A 67 -10.77 0.99 10.09
CA ILE A 67 -9.42 0.73 10.63
C ILE A 67 -9.33 1.27 12.05
N GLU A 68 -9.23 0.38 13.03
CA GLU A 68 -9.24 0.75 14.45
C GLU A 68 -7.89 1.31 14.93
N ARG A 69 -6.78 0.75 14.43
CA ARG A 69 -5.41 1.14 14.80
C ARG A 69 -4.78 1.93 13.65
N PRO A 70 -4.23 3.14 13.89
CA PRO A 70 -3.47 3.86 12.86
C PRO A 70 -2.40 2.97 12.23
N LEU A 71 -2.24 3.07 10.91
CA LEU A 71 -1.37 2.23 10.07
C LEU A 71 -1.79 0.74 10.00
N GLY A 72 -3.00 0.42 10.46
CA GLY A 72 -3.54 -0.94 10.42
C GLY A 72 -4.09 -1.40 9.07
N ASN A 73 -4.23 -0.49 8.09
CA ASN A 73 -4.70 -0.88 6.76
C ASN A 73 -3.65 -1.79 6.07
N PHE A 74 -4.06 -2.85 5.40
CA PHE A 74 -3.17 -3.92 4.87
C PHE A 74 -2.39 -4.73 5.93
N HIS A 75 -2.84 -4.69 7.19
CA HIS A 75 -2.30 -5.46 8.32
C HIS A 75 -3.42 -6.19 9.07
N ASP A 76 -4.36 -6.81 8.35
CA ASP A 76 -5.57 -7.37 8.94
C ASP A 76 -5.25 -8.67 9.73
N PRO A 77 -5.56 -8.74 11.03
CA PRO A 77 -5.27 -9.90 11.89
C PRO A 77 -6.12 -11.13 11.57
N ARG A 78 -7.19 -10.99 10.78
CA ARG A 78 -8.17 -12.06 10.64
C ARG A 78 -7.60 -13.24 9.86
N PRO A 79 -8.01 -14.48 10.21
CA PRO A 79 -7.60 -15.68 9.49
C PRO A 79 -7.96 -15.69 8.00
N MET A 80 -8.94 -14.91 7.55
CA MET A 80 -9.32 -14.81 6.13
C MET A 80 -8.50 -13.76 5.37
N ALA A 81 -7.72 -12.91 6.04
CA ALA A 81 -6.94 -11.86 5.39
C ALA A 81 -5.85 -12.45 4.50
N THR A 82 -5.54 -11.74 3.41
CA THR A 82 -4.58 -12.16 2.39
C THR A 82 -3.36 -11.23 2.28
N ASP A 83 -3.22 -10.30 3.21
CA ASP A 83 -2.14 -9.30 3.22
C ASP A 83 -0.75 -9.94 3.28
N PHE A 84 -0.65 -11.14 3.83
CA PHE A 84 0.58 -11.93 3.81
C PHE A 84 1.15 -12.20 2.41
N LYS A 85 0.30 -12.24 1.39
CA LYS A 85 0.75 -12.35 0.00
C LYS A 85 1.46 -11.08 -0.46
N ILE A 86 1.02 -9.91 0.02
CA ILE A 86 1.69 -8.64 -0.22
C ILE A 86 3.06 -8.65 0.45
N ARG A 87 3.12 -8.97 1.75
CA ARG A 87 4.38 -9.14 2.48
C ARG A 87 5.34 -10.05 1.73
N TYR A 88 4.86 -11.24 1.36
CA TYR A 88 5.66 -12.23 0.66
C TYR A 88 6.10 -11.76 -0.73
N ALA A 89 5.29 -11.00 -1.46
CA ALA A 89 5.65 -10.51 -2.79
C ALA A 89 6.67 -9.37 -2.76
N LEU A 90 6.57 -8.46 -1.79
CA LEU A 90 7.37 -7.25 -1.73
C LEU A 90 8.66 -7.39 -0.92
N LYS A 91 8.77 -8.41 -0.05
CA LYS A 91 9.99 -8.66 0.72
C LYS A 91 11.20 -8.80 -0.22
N ASP A 92 12.30 -8.12 0.14
CA ASP A 92 13.54 -8.05 -0.64
C ASP A 92 13.39 -7.41 -2.04
N THR A 93 12.40 -6.53 -2.22
CA THR A 93 12.22 -5.73 -3.44
C THR A 93 12.34 -4.25 -3.13
N SER A 94 12.54 -3.41 -4.16
CA SER A 94 12.56 -1.94 -4.02
C SER A 94 11.21 -1.31 -3.69
N TYR A 95 10.16 -2.13 -3.49
CA TYR A 95 8.84 -1.70 -3.07
C TYR A 95 8.60 -1.91 -1.57
N TRP A 96 9.49 -2.62 -0.88
CA TRP A 96 9.46 -2.71 0.58
C TRP A 96 9.70 -1.33 1.20
N GLY A 97 8.82 -0.89 2.10
CA GLY A 97 8.86 0.48 2.64
C GLY A 97 8.07 1.52 1.85
N SER A 98 7.38 1.13 0.77
CA SER A 98 6.48 2.03 0.04
C SER A 98 5.25 2.43 0.86
N TYR A 99 4.71 3.62 0.60
CA TYR A 99 3.43 4.04 1.16
C TYR A 99 2.27 3.22 0.56
N MET A 100 1.24 2.93 1.35
CA MET A 100 0.06 2.18 0.93
C MET A 100 -1.21 2.90 1.34
N THR A 101 -2.18 3.00 0.43
CA THR A 101 -3.47 3.66 0.70
C THR A 101 -4.54 3.15 -0.26
N ASP A 102 -5.80 3.55 -0.08
CA ASP A 102 -6.90 3.20 -1.00
C ASP A 102 -7.29 4.38 -1.90
N ILE A 103 -7.75 4.09 -3.13
CA ILE A 103 -8.23 5.13 -4.06
C ILE A 103 -9.53 5.76 -3.56
N LEU A 104 -10.45 4.93 -3.06
CA LEU A 104 -11.75 5.39 -2.57
C LEU A 104 -11.77 5.32 -1.05
N LYS A 105 -11.88 6.50 -0.44
CA LYS A 105 -12.05 6.68 1.00
C LYS A 105 -13.52 6.53 1.37
N ASP A 106 -13.78 6.09 2.59
CA ASP A 106 -15.10 6.16 3.24
C ASP A 106 -16.23 5.39 2.51
N PHE A 107 -15.91 4.29 1.83
CA PHE A 107 -16.92 3.41 1.22
C PHE A 107 -16.68 1.95 1.61
N GLU A 108 -17.37 1.52 2.66
CA GLU A 108 -17.36 0.12 3.14
C GLU A 108 -18.24 -0.77 2.24
N GLU A 109 -17.83 -0.99 1.00
CA GLU A 109 -18.45 -1.98 0.11
C GLU A 109 -17.45 -3.10 -0.20
N LYS A 110 -17.85 -4.34 0.06
CA LYS A 110 -16.98 -5.51 -0.09
C LYS A 110 -16.99 -6.04 -1.53
N VAL A 111 -17.98 -5.66 -2.33
CA VAL A 111 -18.17 -6.17 -3.69
C VAL A 111 -17.77 -5.11 -4.72
N SER A 112 -16.58 -5.26 -5.32
CA SER A 112 -16.04 -4.30 -6.30
C SER A 112 -16.97 -4.07 -7.50
N GLY A 113 -17.71 -5.09 -7.95
CA GLY A 113 -18.67 -4.95 -9.05
C GLY A 113 -19.84 -3.99 -8.74
N ARG A 114 -20.35 -4.01 -7.50
CA ARG A 114 -21.40 -3.07 -7.06
C ARG A 114 -20.85 -1.66 -6.97
N LEU A 115 -19.65 -1.53 -6.41
CA LEU A 115 -18.92 -0.27 -6.37
C LEU A 115 -18.71 0.31 -7.77
N MET A 116 -18.22 -0.47 -8.74
CA MET A 116 -18.02 0.00 -10.12
C MET A 116 -19.34 0.42 -10.77
N SER A 117 -20.45 -0.24 -10.43
CA SER A 117 -21.77 0.21 -10.89
C SER A 117 -22.20 1.52 -10.26
N PHE A 118 -21.99 1.68 -8.95
CA PHE A 118 -22.26 2.91 -8.21
C PHE A 118 -21.47 4.10 -8.79
N LEU A 119 -20.17 3.92 -9.06
CA LEU A 119 -19.30 4.98 -9.61
C LEU A 119 -19.75 5.46 -11.00
N ARG A 120 -20.37 4.59 -11.81
CA ARG A 120 -20.91 5.00 -13.13
C ARG A 120 -22.03 6.03 -13.00
N SER A 121 -22.86 5.90 -11.97
CA SER A 121 -23.97 6.80 -11.68
C SER A 121 -23.60 7.97 -10.77
N ASN A 122 -22.48 7.87 -10.04
CA ASN A 122 -22.05 8.84 -9.03
C ASN A 122 -20.64 9.35 -9.34
N LYS A 123 -20.48 10.04 -10.48
CA LYS A 123 -19.18 10.54 -10.94
C LYS A 123 -18.55 11.56 -9.98
N ASP A 124 -19.38 12.32 -9.26
CA ASP A 124 -18.92 13.30 -8.27
C ASP A 124 -18.20 12.61 -7.10
N PHE A 125 -18.72 11.48 -6.62
CA PHE A 125 -18.09 10.69 -5.57
C PHE A 125 -16.68 10.23 -5.97
N GLU A 126 -16.53 9.75 -7.21
CA GLU A 126 -15.21 9.38 -7.73
C GLU A 126 -14.28 10.60 -7.80
N ARG A 127 -14.75 11.71 -8.38
CA ARG A 127 -13.97 12.94 -8.52
C ARG A 127 -13.47 13.44 -7.16
N ASP A 128 -14.32 13.41 -6.14
CA ASP A 128 -13.97 13.85 -4.79
C ASP A 128 -12.92 12.95 -4.15
N ASN A 129 -13.02 11.63 -4.34
CA ASN A 129 -12.01 10.68 -3.86
C ASN A 129 -10.66 10.84 -4.57
N ILE A 130 -10.68 11.05 -5.89
CA ILE A 130 -9.46 11.34 -6.65
C ILE A 130 -8.83 12.66 -6.20
N ARG A 131 -9.63 13.69 -5.91
CA ARG A 131 -9.11 14.94 -5.33
C ARG A 131 -8.44 14.70 -3.98
N LYS A 132 -9.11 13.99 -3.05
CA LYS A 132 -8.53 13.61 -1.75
C LYS A 132 -7.22 12.83 -1.90
N LEU A 133 -7.16 11.88 -2.84
CA LEU A 133 -5.96 11.10 -3.10
C LEU A 133 -4.82 11.96 -3.64
N ARG A 134 -5.10 12.93 -4.53
CA ARG A 134 -4.07 13.89 -5.00
C ARG A 134 -3.55 14.73 -3.85
N GLU A 135 -4.43 15.26 -3.01
CA GLU A 135 -4.06 16.05 -1.82
C GLU A 135 -3.22 15.20 -0.85
N GLU A 136 -3.54 13.92 -0.69
CA GLU A 136 -2.73 12.97 0.09
C GLU A 136 -1.33 12.80 -0.52
N ILE A 137 -1.23 12.51 -1.83
CA ILE A 137 0.05 12.34 -2.52
C ILE A 137 0.91 13.62 -2.47
N GLU A 138 0.29 14.78 -2.67
CA GLU A 138 0.94 16.09 -2.56
C GLU A 138 1.42 16.32 -1.14
N PHE A 139 0.60 16.00 -0.13
CA PHE A 139 1.00 16.09 1.27
C PHE A 139 2.22 15.22 1.56
N LEU A 140 2.31 13.99 1.02
CA LEU A 140 3.49 13.14 1.23
C LEU A 140 4.78 13.81 0.75
N GLY A 141 4.70 14.67 -0.28
CA GLY A 141 5.84 15.45 -0.79
C GLY A 141 6.86 14.61 -1.57
N PHE A 142 6.47 13.44 -2.06
CA PHE A 142 7.35 12.56 -2.81
C PHE A 142 7.43 12.95 -4.28
N SER A 143 8.64 12.99 -4.83
CA SER A 143 8.87 13.34 -6.22
C SER A 143 8.51 12.19 -7.16
N ASN A 144 7.43 12.36 -7.93
CA ASN A 144 7.00 11.48 -9.03
C ASN A 144 6.97 9.97 -8.66
N PRO A 145 6.17 9.55 -7.67
CA PRO A 145 6.02 8.14 -7.31
C PRO A 145 5.42 7.31 -8.46
N VAL A 146 5.87 6.06 -8.60
CA VAL A 146 5.12 5.07 -9.38
C VAL A 146 3.89 4.64 -8.59
N LEU A 147 2.70 4.79 -9.16
CA LEU A 147 1.46 4.33 -8.55
C LEU A 147 1.21 2.86 -8.93
N VAL A 148 1.25 1.97 -7.95
CA VAL A 148 1.06 0.53 -8.14
C VAL A 148 -0.34 0.15 -7.66
N THR A 149 -1.21 -0.33 -8.54
CA THR A 149 -2.60 -0.62 -8.16
C THR A 149 -2.84 -2.11 -7.96
N PHE A 150 -3.54 -2.48 -6.88
CA PHE A 150 -3.96 -3.86 -6.63
C PHE A 150 -5.25 -4.20 -7.41
N GLY A 151 -5.11 -4.97 -8.48
CA GLY A 151 -6.22 -5.45 -9.29
C GLY A 151 -6.68 -4.48 -10.39
N LYS A 152 -7.46 -5.02 -11.33
CA LYS A 152 -7.86 -4.33 -12.56
C LYS A 152 -8.82 -3.16 -12.33
N ASP A 153 -9.68 -3.25 -11.31
CA ASP A 153 -10.62 -2.18 -11.00
C ASP A 153 -9.86 -0.95 -10.52
N ALA A 154 -8.97 -1.09 -9.51
CA ALA A 154 -8.11 -0.01 -9.04
C ALA A 154 -7.25 0.58 -10.17
N GLU A 155 -6.66 -0.29 -11.00
CA GLU A 155 -5.88 0.14 -12.18
C GLU A 155 -6.71 0.98 -13.14
N LYS A 156 -7.95 0.57 -13.44
CA LYS A 156 -8.85 1.30 -14.34
C LYS A 156 -9.21 2.68 -13.79
N ILE A 157 -9.49 2.78 -12.48
CA ILE A 157 -9.79 4.07 -11.83
C ILE A 157 -8.56 4.97 -11.83
N ALA A 158 -7.39 4.45 -11.45
CA ALA A 158 -6.16 5.23 -11.45
C ALA A 158 -5.84 5.70 -12.87
N LYS A 159 -5.87 4.82 -13.88
CA LYS A 159 -5.52 5.16 -15.26
C LYS A 159 -6.42 6.23 -15.85
N ARG A 160 -7.73 6.19 -15.63
CA ARG A 160 -8.62 7.21 -16.21
C ARG A 160 -8.51 8.58 -15.56
N ASN A 161 -7.96 8.66 -14.33
CA ASN A 161 -7.91 9.90 -13.55
C ASN A 161 -6.51 10.49 -13.39
N LEU A 162 -5.47 9.65 -13.31
CA LEU A 162 -4.14 10.04 -12.83
C LEU A 162 -3.00 9.72 -13.83
N CYS A 163 -3.28 9.07 -14.96
CA CYS A 163 -2.22 8.62 -15.90
C CYS A 163 -1.47 9.75 -16.59
N LYS A 164 -2.03 10.96 -16.60
CA LYS A 164 -1.36 12.16 -17.14
C LYS A 164 -0.34 12.73 -16.16
N GLU A 165 -0.46 12.40 -14.87
CA GLU A 165 0.33 12.96 -13.78
C GLU A 165 1.36 11.95 -13.26
N PHE A 166 1.02 10.65 -13.26
CA PHE A 166 1.84 9.60 -12.68
C PHE A 166 1.96 8.39 -13.60
N GLN A 167 3.09 7.68 -13.49
CA GLN A 167 3.22 6.33 -14.02
C GLN A 167 2.34 5.38 -13.21
N ILE A 168 1.51 4.58 -13.88
CA ILE A 168 0.60 3.63 -13.24
C ILE A 168 0.92 2.21 -13.68
N VAL A 169 1.08 1.31 -12.72
CA VAL A 169 1.37 -0.10 -12.93
C VAL A 169 0.34 -0.95 -12.18
N GLY A 170 -0.39 -1.79 -12.91
CA GLY A 170 -1.31 -2.75 -12.31
C GLY A 170 -0.61 -4.04 -11.91
N ILE A 171 -0.89 -4.52 -10.70
CA ILE A 171 -0.53 -5.86 -10.23
C ILE A 171 -1.78 -6.67 -9.88
N PRO A 172 -1.72 -8.01 -9.76
CA PRO A 172 -2.90 -8.80 -9.42
C PRO A 172 -3.38 -8.43 -8.01
N HIS A 173 -4.68 -8.56 -7.78
CA HIS A 173 -5.24 -8.35 -6.45
C HIS A 173 -4.72 -9.44 -5.51
N TYR A 174 -4.26 -9.06 -4.32
CA TYR A 174 -3.65 -9.99 -3.36
C TYR A 174 -4.63 -11.04 -2.81
N ALA A 175 -5.94 -10.80 -2.93
CA ALA A 175 -6.98 -11.78 -2.61
C ALA A 175 -7.20 -12.85 -3.69
N ASN A 176 -6.51 -12.81 -4.84
CA ASN A 176 -6.62 -13.84 -5.88
C ASN A 176 -6.34 -15.24 -5.31
N TYR A 177 -7.13 -16.23 -5.74
CA TYR A 177 -7.02 -17.63 -5.29
C TYR A 177 -5.85 -18.36 -5.96
N ILE A 178 -4.64 -17.89 -5.67
CA ILE A 178 -3.35 -18.48 -6.07
C ILE A 178 -2.42 -18.57 -4.85
N SER A 179 -1.34 -19.35 -4.95
CA SER A 179 -0.32 -19.42 -3.90
C SER A 179 0.45 -18.09 -3.75
N LYS A 180 1.11 -17.89 -2.61
CA LYS A 180 1.92 -16.69 -2.36
C LYS A 180 3.15 -16.61 -3.29
N GLU A 181 3.68 -17.76 -3.68
CA GLU A 181 4.79 -17.91 -4.64
C GLU A 181 4.34 -17.48 -6.04
N ASN A 182 3.20 -17.99 -6.51
CA ASN A 182 2.66 -17.61 -7.81
C ASN A 182 2.26 -16.13 -7.83
N TYR A 183 1.74 -15.62 -6.70
CA TYR A 183 1.47 -14.20 -6.55
C TYR A 183 2.75 -13.36 -6.66
N ARG A 184 3.82 -13.72 -5.93
CA ARG A 184 5.13 -13.06 -6.02
C ARG A 184 5.67 -13.06 -7.45
N MET A 185 5.61 -14.20 -8.15
CA MET A 185 6.07 -14.28 -9.55
C MET A 185 5.32 -13.30 -10.46
N GLN A 186 3.99 -13.22 -10.34
CA GLN A 186 3.19 -12.28 -11.14
C GLN A 186 3.49 -10.82 -10.79
N VAL A 187 3.59 -10.51 -9.50
CA VAL A 187 3.92 -9.15 -9.02
C VAL A 187 5.30 -8.74 -9.52
N CYS A 188 6.35 -9.53 -9.28
CA CYS A 188 7.70 -9.21 -9.72
C CYS A 188 7.84 -9.13 -11.24
N GLY A 189 7.05 -9.89 -12.01
CA GLY A 189 7.03 -9.82 -13.47
C GLY A 189 6.41 -8.54 -14.03
N GLN A 190 5.60 -7.82 -13.24
CA GLN A 190 4.89 -6.61 -13.66
C GLN A 190 5.49 -5.32 -13.09
N LEU A 191 6.12 -5.41 -11.92
CA LEU A 191 6.72 -4.25 -11.26
C LEU A 191 7.96 -3.75 -12.03
N PRO A 192 8.02 -2.46 -12.40
CA PRO A 192 9.23 -1.90 -12.97
C PRO A 192 10.35 -1.89 -11.96
N LYS A 193 11.59 -1.95 -12.45
CA LYS A 193 12.77 -1.71 -11.62
C LYS A 193 12.81 -0.24 -11.21
N ILE A 194 12.64 0.02 -9.93
CA ILE A 194 12.80 1.35 -9.34
C ILE A 194 14.19 1.43 -8.70
N PRO A 195 14.92 2.55 -8.82
CA PRO A 195 16.20 2.72 -8.14
C PRO A 195 16.04 2.48 -6.64
N ILE A 196 16.83 1.54 -6.11
CA ILE A 196 16.98 1.39 -4.67
C ILE A 196 17.71 2.64 -4.19
N ASN A 197 17.15 3.32 -3.20
CA ASN A 197 17.82 4.46 -2.59
C ASN A 197 19.07 3.94 -1.87
N LYS A 198 20.24 4.07 -2.49
CA LYS A 198 21.52 3.48 -2.05
C LYS A 198 22.03 4.01 -0.70
N ASN A 199 21.29 4.91 -0.05
CA ASN A 199 21.60 5.39 1.30
C ASN A 199 21.08 4.48 2.42
N ALA A 200 20.50 3.32 2.08
CA ALA A 200 20.21 2.25 3.01
C ALA A 200 21.12 1.05 2.67
N GLU A 201 22.38 1.10 3.10
CA GLU A 201 23.16 -0.13 3.16
C GLU A 201 22.50 -1.08 4.18
N PRO A 202 22.27 -2.34 3.82
CA PRO A 202 21.74 -3.30 4.76
C PRO A 202 22.82 -3.67 5.76
N VAL A 203 22.57 -3.41 7.05
CA VAL A 203 23.34 -4.03 8.13
C VAL A 203 22.86 -5.47 8.23
N PHE A 204 23.43 -6.35 7.40
CA PHE A 204 23.45 -7.77 7.68
C PHE A 204 24.68 -8.03 8.55
N SER A 205 24.49 -8.09 9.87
CA SER A 205 25.47 -8.68 10.76
C SER A 205 25.40 -10.20 10.63
N SER A 206 26.52 -10.77 10.20
CA SER A 206 26.92 -12.19 10.24
C SER A 206 26.66 -12.86 11.58
#